data_AF-X0XU99-F1
#
_entry.id   AF-X0XU99-F1
#
_cell.length_a   1.000
_cell.length_b   1.000
_cell.length_c   1.000
_cell.angle_alpha   90.00
_cell.angle_beta   90.00
_cell.angle_gamma   90.00
#
_symmetry.space_group_name_H-M   'P 1'
#
loop_
_entity.id
_entity.type
_entity.pdbx_description
1 polymer ?
#
loop_
_entity_poly.entity_id
_entity_poly.type
_entity_poly.pdbx_seq_one_letter_code
_entity_poly.pdbx_strand_id
1 'polypeptide(L)' 'ILYHGKIIAIVWDQTGDKYGKGKGLRVYADGKEIAHLDTLGRLTGRLP' A
#
# COMPACT_ATOMS: atom_id res chain seq x y z
N ILE A 1 -2.14 -2.66 10.53
CA ILE A 1 -3.28 -2.19 11.37
C ILE A 1 -4.44 -3.13 11.14
N LEU A 2 -5.18 -3.52 12.17
CA LEU A 2 -6.45 -4.23 11.99
C LEU A 2 -7.55 -3.20 11.74
N TYR A 3 -8.05 -3.09 10.52
CA TYR A 3 -9.08 -2.12 10.12
C TYR A 3 -10.25 -2.88 9.51
N HIS A 4 -11.46 -2.72 10.04
CA HIS A 4 -12.64 -3.54 9.69
C HIS A 4 -12.38 -5.05 9.65
N GLY A 5 -11.59 -5.57 10.59
CA GLY A 5 -11.25 -7.00 10.66
C GLY A 5 -10.23 -7.47 9.60
N LYS A 6 -9.64 -6.53 8.86
CA LYS A 6 -8.63 -6.77 7.82
C LYS A 6 -7.26 -6.28 8.26
N ILE A 7 -6.20 -6.98 7.89
CA ILE A 7 -4.84 -6.49 8.13
C ILE A 7 -4.47 -5.55 6.99
N ILE A 8 -4.46 -4.26 7.29
CA ILE A 8 -4.05 -3.22 6.35
C ILE A 8 -2.58 -2.87 6.57
N ALA A 9 -1.80 -2.87 5.49
CA ALA A 9 -0.42 -2.38 5.46
C ALA A 9 -0.29 -1.30 4.39
N ILE A 10 0.27 -0.15 4.75
CA ILE A 10 0.54 0.96 3.85
C ILE A 10 2.05 1.15 3.82
N VAL A 11 2.62 1.13 2.62
CA VAL A 11 4.06 1.25 2.40
C VAL A 11 4.30 2.41 1.44
N TRP A 12 5.20 3.32 1.80
CA TRP A 12 5.71 4.33 0.90
C TRP A 12 7.21 4.09 0.71
N ASP A 13 7.64 3.98 -0.54
CA ASP A 13 9.04 3.88 -0.90
C ASP A 13 9.36 4.88 -2.01
N GLN A 14 10.21 5.87 -1.73
CA GLN A 14 10.53 6.90 -2.72
C GLN A 14 11.41 6.36 -3.85
N THR A 15 12.38 5.49 -3.55
CA THR A 15 13.32 4.93 -4.54
C THR A 15 12.94 3.51 -4.94
N GLY A 16 12.21 2.79 -4.10
CA GLY A 16 11.83 1.39 -4.28
C GLY A 16 12.82 0.40 -3.65
N ASP A 17 13.90 0.90 -3.05
CA ASP A 17 15.01 0.09 -2.54
C ASP A 17 14.81 -0.34 -1.08
N LYS A 18 14.00 0.41 -0.31
CA LYS A 18 13.87 0.19 1.12
C LYS A 18 13.05 -1.06 1.43
N TYR A 19 12.03 -1.33 0.64
CA TYR A 19 11.12 -2.47 0.85
C TYR A 19 11.12 -3.47 -0.30
N GLY A 20 11.85 -3.20 -1.39
CA GLY A 20 11.95 -4.11 -2.55
C GLY A 20 10.60 -4.37 -3.23
N LYS A 21 9.60 -3.51 -2.99
CA LYS A 21 8.27 -3.56 -3.63
C LYS A 21 8.17 -2.58 -4.80
N GLY A 22 9.25 -1.88 -5.13
CA GLY A 22 9.26 -0.83 -6.14
C GLY A 22 8.79 0.51 -5.58
N LYS A 23 9.01 1.57 -6.36
CA LYS A 23 8.70 2.95 -5.96
C LYS A 23 7.19 3.17 -5.75
N GLY A 24 6.89 4.14 -4.90
CA GLY A 24 5.55 4.68 -4.71
C GLY A 24 4.86 4.28 -3.40
N LEU A 25 3.61 4.71 -3.30
CA LEU A 25 2.67 4.41 -2.23
C LEU A 25 1.89 3.15 -2.59
N ARG A 26 1.92 2.14 -1.72
CA ARG A 26 1.21 0.87 -1.91
C ARG A 26 0.35 0.58 -0.69
N VAL A 27 -0.84 0.05 -0.93
CA VAL A 27 -1.77 -0.36 0.12
C VAL A 27 -2.10 -1.83 -0.07
N TYR A 28 -1.96 -2.59 1.01
CA TYR A 28 -2.26 -4.01 1.07
C TYR A 28 -3.40 -4.25 2.06
N ALA A 29 -4.31 -5.16 1.70
CA ALA A 29 -5.30 -5.74 2.60
C ALA A 29 -5.11 -7.26 2.65
N ASP A 30 -4.94 -7.82 3.84
CA ASP A 30 -4.65 -9.24 4.07
C ASP A 30 -3.48 -9.76 3.22
N GLY A 31 -2.46 -8.91 3.01
CA GLY A 31 -1.29 -9.22 2.20
C GLY A 31 -1.47 -9.08 0.69
N LYS A 32 -2.68 -8.79 0.19
CA LYS A 32 -2.94 -8.52 -1.23
C LYS A 32 -2.90 -7.02 -1.52
N GLU A 33 -2.19 -6.61 -2.58
CA GLU A 33 -2.17 -5.21 -3.02
C GLU A 33 -3.55 -4.80 -3.52
N ILE A 34 -4.10 -3.72 -2.97
CA ILE A 34 -5.43 -3.18 -3.34
C ILE A 34 -5.33 -1.82 -4.03
N ALA A 35 -4.21 -1.12 -3.90
CA ALA A 35 -3.96 0.16 -4.54
C ALA A 35 -2.46 0.49 -4.61
N HIS A 36 -2.04 1.20 -5.65
CA HIS A 36 -0.67 1.69 -5.86
C HIS A 36 -0.68 3.06 -6.53
N LEU A 37 0.26 3.91 -6.14
CA LEU A 37 0.54 5.21 -6.76
C LEU A 37 2.05 5.44 -6.80
N ASP A 38 2.61 5.77 -7.97
CA ASP A 38 4.06 6.02 -8.11
C ASP A 38 4.56 7.24 -7.33
N THR A 39 3.67 8.18 -7.02
CA THR A 39 3.98 9.41 -6.30
C THR A 39 3.15 9.51 -5.03
N LEU A 40 3.56 10.38 -4.11
CA LEU A 40 2.82 10.63 -2.87
C LEU A 40 1.58 11.46 -3.23
N GLY A 41 0.41 10.89 -2.98
CA GLY A 41 -0.84 11.52 -3.34
C GLY A 41 -2.02 10.77 -2.74
N ARG A 42 -3.22 11.33 -2.93
CA ARG A 42 -4.45 10.69 -2.46
C ARG A 42 -4.67 9.40 -3.23
N LEU A 43 -4.67 8.28 -2.52
CA LEU A 43 -4.90 6.95 -3.06
C LEU A 43 -6.18 6.38 -2.44
N THR A 44 -7.04 5.81 -3.28
CA THR A 44 -8.28 5.15 -2.87
C THR A 44 -8.26 3.70 -3.34
N GLY A 45 -8.56 2.77 -2.44
CA GLY A 45 -8.68 1.35 -2.76
C GLY A 45 -10.00 0.80 -2.20
N ARG A 46 -10.57 -0.21 -2.86
CA ARG A 46 -11.73 -0.93 -2.34
C ARG A 46 -11.26 -2.06 -1.45
N LEU A 47 -11.87 -2.17 -0.27
CA LEU A 47 -11.65 -3.32 0.60
C LEU A 47 -12.42 -4.53 0.05
N PRO A 48 -11.77 -5.69 -0.10
CA PRO A 48 -12.43 -6.95 -0.43
C PRO A 48 -13.14 -7.58 0.78
#